data_AF-A0A9P5P5L0-F1
#
_entry.id   AF-A0A9P5P5L0-F1
#
_cell.length_a   1.000
_cell.length_b   1.000
_cell.length_c   1.000
_cell.angle_alpha   90.00
_cell.angle_beta   90.00
_cell.angle_gamma   90.00
#
_symmetry.space_group_name_H-M   'P 1'
#
loop_
_entity.id
_entity.type
_entity.pdbx_description
1 polymer ?
#
loop_
_entity_poly.entity_id
_entity_poly.type
_entity_poly.pdbx_seq_one_letter_code
_entity_poly.pdbx_strand_id
1 'polypeptide(L)' 'MIYEILETLHKHGIMHGDFYPRNIIRREDGTFCVIDFQNAEIGHTCPREEECYELSHFRTKLHI' A
#
# COMPACT_ATOMS: atom_id res chain seq x y z
N MET A 1 -1.61 10.21 4.64
CA MET A 1 -0.65 9.37 5.41
C MET A 1 -0.60 7.91 4.97
N ILE A 2 -1.55 7.03 5.33
CA ILE A 2 -1.41 5.58 4.98
C ILE A 2 -1.59 5.32 3.48
N TYR A 3 -2.58 5.97 2.85
CA TYR A 3 -2.76 5.87 1.40
C TYR A 3 -1.51 6.32 0.63
N GLU A 4 -0.89 7.43 1.05
CA GLU A 4 0.35 7.96 0.45
C GLU A 4 1.52 6.98 0.56
N ILE A 5 1.57 6.15 1.61
CA ILE A 5 2.58 5.10 1.75
C ILE A 5 2.37 4.04 0.66
N LEU A 6 1.13 3.61 0.44
CA LEU A 6 0.79 2.66 -0.62
C LEU A 6 1.10 3.23 -2.01
N GLU A 7 0.74 4.49 -2.26
CA GLU A 7 1.12 5.18 -3.49
C GLU A 7 2.64 5.28 -3.67
N THR A 8 3.40 5.43 -2.57
CA THR A 8 4.86 5.48 -2.60
C THR A 8 5.44 4.13 -3.00
N LEU A 9 4.91 3.01 -2.48
CA LEU A 9 5.32 1.67 -2.94
C LEU A 9 5.10 1.52 -4.44
N HIS A 10 3.92 1.91 -4.91
CA HIS A 10 3.54 1.81 -6.33
C HIS A 10 4.42 2.67 -7.23
N LYS A 11 4.80 3.89 -6.80
CA LYS A 11 5.74 4.76 -7.51
C LYS A 11 7.14 4.13 -7.66
N HIS A 12 7.53 3.25 -6.74
CA HIS A 12 8.79 2.50 -6.81
C HIS A 12 8.64 1.15 -7.53
N GLY A 13 7.50 0.92 -8.17
CA GLY A 13 7.22 -0.31 -8.90
C GLY A 13 6.95 -1.52 -8.02
N ILE A 14 6.48 -1.30 -6.80
CA ILE A 14 6.16 -2.37 -5.84
C ILE A 14 4.65 -2.39 -5.61
N MET A 15 3.99 -3.51 -5.91
CA MET A 15 2.64 -3.80 -5.41
C MET A 15 2.78 -4.66 -4.16
N HIS A 16 2.07 -4.37 -3.08
CA HIS A 16 2.24 -5.11 -1.82
C HIS A 16 1.50 -6.45 -1.82
N GLY A 17 0.30 -6.50 -2.41
CA GLY A 17 -0.54 -7.70 -2.53
C GLY A 17 -1.29 -8.11 -1.25
N ASP A 18 -1.02 -7.46 -0.12
CA ASP A 18 -1.66 -7.71 1.18
C ASP A 18 -1.66 -6.46 2.08
N PHE A 19 -1.95 -5.30 1.48
CA PHE A 19 -1.88 -4.03 2.19
C PHE A 19 -3.08 -3.83 3.14
N TYR A 20 -2.89 -4.19 4.42
CA TYR A 20 -3.91 -4.10 5.48
C TYR A 20 -3.35 -3.44 6.75
N PRO A 21 -4.21 -2.90 7.65
CA PRO A 21 -3.76 -2.28 8.90
C PRO A 21 -2.87 -3.18 9.77
N ARG A 22 -3.08 -4.50 9.76
CA ARG A 22 -2.23 -5.45 10.49
C ARG A 22 -0.77 -5.48 10.01
N ASN A 23 -0.53 -5.07 8.76
CA ASN A 23 0.78 -5.03 8.11
C ASN A 23 1.40 -3.62 8.15
N ILE A 24 0.88 -2.74 9.01
CA ILE A 24 1.39 -1.39 9.22
C ILE A 24 1.73 -1.21 10.69
N ILE A 25 3.01 -1.01 10.98
CA ILE A 25 3.51 -0.73 12.32
C ILE A 25 3.67 0.78 12.49
N ARG A 26 3.21 1.31 13.62
CA ARG A 26 3.58 2.66 14.08
C ARG A 26 4.82 2.57 14.96
N ARG A 27 5.88 3.27 14.59
CA ARG A 27 7.14 3.35 15.35
C ARG A 27 7.01 4.35 16.51
N GLU A 28 7.95 4.29 17.45
CA GLU A 28 7.99 5.17 18.63
C GLU A 28 8.10 6.66 18.27
N ASP A 29 8.82 6.97 17.18
CA ASP A 29 8.95 8.33 16.63
C ASP A 29 7.67 8.84 15.92
N GLY A 30 6.61 8.04 15.91
CA GLY A 30 5.33 8.36 15.30
C GLY A 30 5.23 8.06 13.81
N THR A 31 6.32 7.59 13.17
CA THR A 31 6.30 7.21 11.75
C THR A 31 5.61 5.86 11.54
N PHE A 32 5.17 5.61 10.30
CA PHE A 32 4.58 4.34 9.90
C PHE A 32 5.54 3.53 9.04
N CYS A 33 5.57 2.21 9.25
CA CYS A 33 6.37 1.27 8.49
C CYS A 33 5.48 0.13 7.99
N VAL A 34 5.59 -0.18 6.71
CA VAL A 34 4.93 -1.32 6.10
C VAL A 34 5.77 -2.56 6.31
N ILE A 35 5.13 -3.68 6.62
CA ILE A 35 5.78 -4.97 6.86
C ILE A 35 5.10 -6.06 6.03
N ASP A 36 5.71 -7.25 6.01
CA ASP A 36 5.17 -8.46 5.38
C ASP A 36 4.98 -8.37 3.85
N PHE A 37 6.11 -8.34 3.14
CA PHE A 37 6.17 -8.29 1.67
C PHE A 37 6.11 -9.68 1.01
N GLN A 38 5.62 -10.72 1.68
CA GLN A 38 5.62 -12.09 1.13
C GLN A 38 4.78 -12.23 -0.16
N ASN A 39 3.75 -11.40 -0.32
CA ASN A 39 2.87 -11.38 -1.49
C ASN A 39 3.20 -10.24 -2.46
N ALA A 40 4.33 -9.55 -2.27
CA ALA A 40 4.67 -8.37 -3.04
C ALA A 40 5.18 -8.72 -4.45
N GLU A 41 4.82 -7.87 -5.42
CA GLU A 41 5.29 -7.94 -6.80
C GLU A 41 6.24 -6.77 -7.09
N ILE A 42 7.38 -7.06 -7.74
CA ILE A 42 8.35 -6.07 -8.21
C ILE A 42 8.15 -5.83 -9.71
N GLY A 43 8.29 -4.58 -10.16
CA GLY A 43 8.08 -4.19 -11.55
C GLY A 43 6.63 -3.77 -11.85
N HIS A 44 5.82 -3.60 -10.81
CA HIS A 44 4.45 -3.12 -10.94
C HIS A 44 4.41 -1.76 -11.63
N THR A 45 3.72 -1.66 -12.77
CA THR A 45 3.41 -0.37 -13.39
C THR A 45 2.01 0.04 -12.96
N CYS A 46 1.92 0.96 -12.00
CA CYS A 46 0.64 1.37 -11.44
C CYS A 46 -0.17 2.23 -12.43
N PRO A 47 -1.34 1.76 -12.90
CA PRO A 47 -2.23 2.55 -13.75
C PRO A 47 -3.00 3.64 -12.98
N ARG A 48 -2.83 3.68 -11.65
CA ARG A 48 -3.49 4.56 -10.66
C ARG A 48 -4.95 4.24 -10.39
N GLU A 49 -5.42 4.84 -9.29
CA GLU A 49 -6.77 4.96 -8.75
C GLU A 49 -7.80 3.88 -9.17
N GLU A 50 -8.50 4.05 -10.28
CA GLU A 50 -9.62 3.19 -10.66
C GLU A 50 -9.20 1.90 -11.38
N GLU A 51 -7.98 1.87 -11.93
CA GLU A 51 -7.45 0.74 -12.69
C GLU A 51 -6.50 -0.12 -11.84
N CYS A 52 -5.95 0.43 -10.76
CA CYS A 52 -5.11 -0.32 -9.84
C CYS A 52 -5.96 -1.02 -8.77
N TYR A 53 -6.08 -2.34 -8.88
CA TYR A 53 -6.84 -3.17 -7.93
C TYR A 53 -6.47 -2.88 -6.48
N GLU A 54 -5.18 -2.80 -6.16
CA GLU A 54 -4.73 -2.60 -4.78
C GLU A 54 -5.13 -1.22 -4.22
N LEU A 55 -5.04 -0.14 -5.03
CA LEU A 55 -5.48 1.19 -4.60
C LEU A 55 -7.01 1.27 -4.45
N SER A 56 -7.75 0.71 -5.40
CA SER A 56 -9.22 0.67 -5.39
C SER A 56 -9.75 -0.14 -4.21
N HIS A 57 -9.16 -1.31 -3.96
CA HIS A 57 -9.48 -2.17 -2.82
C HIS A 57 -9.20 -1.49 -1.48
N PHE A 58 -8.10 -0.75 -1.38
CA PHE A 58 -7.78 0.00 -0.16
C PHE A 58 -8.77 1.14 0.10
N ARG A 59 -9.18 1.90 -0.92
CA ARG A 59 -10.20 2.98 -0.80
C ARG A 59 -11.56 2.44 -0.36
N THR A 60 -12.05 1.41 -1.06
CA THR A 60 -13.37 0.81 -0.78
C THR A 60 -13.47 0.23 0.64
N LYS A 61 -12.40 -0.33 1.19
CA LYS A 61 -12.39 -0.87 2.56
C LYS A 61 -12.30 0.18 3.67
N LEU A 62 -11.93 1.42 3.36
CA LEU A 62 -11.79 2.50 4.36
C LEU A 62 -12.93 3.53 4.32
N HIS A 63 -13.94 3.37 3.46
CA HIS A 63 -15.05 4.32 3.30
C HIS A 63 -14.55 5.78 3.09
N ILE A 64 -13.46 5.96 2.34
CA ILE A 64 -12.89 7.26 1.93
C ILE A 64 -12.84 7.35 0.41
#